data_AF-A0A847V2K0-F1
#
_entry.id   AF-A0A847V2K0-F1
#
_cell.length_a   1.000
_cell.length_b   1.000
_cell.length_c   1.000
_cell.angle_alpha   90.00
_cell.angle_beta   90.00
_cell.angle_gamma   90.00
#
_symmetry.space_group_name_H-M   'P 1'
#
loop_
_entity.id
_entity.type
_entity.pdbx_description
1 polymer ?
#
loop_
_entity_poly.entity_id
_entity_poly.type
_entity_poly.pdbx_seq_one_letter_code
_entity_poly.pdbx_strand_id
1 'polypeptide(L)'
;MTDNRSNIAGSYPSTGVKQTCALMEGAPTVGTAYGTDGLKSPTITWAEELHEGDIVTIANDNDFTFAALDGIPAVEAPQNTESLPWGRITSTPTIPVNSPPTTAAADSLAKRLAGKYYRRAIVEFPYLNQIVKAEVYQNGSNATIIGVGATLNGNITATLREHKLCLTQAAANGTGVIPLHYVAAGQAGDLSNILVAVTGAIYWVTGA
;
A
#
# COMPACT_ATOMS: atom_id res chain seq x y z
N MET A 1 -39.87 7.99 -6.54
CA MET A 1 -38.51 7.45 -6.36
C MET A 1 -38.66 6.17 -5.57
N THR A 2 -38.44 5.01 -6.19
CA THR A 2 -38.54 3.71 -5.51
C THR A 2 -37.25 3.49 -4.75
N ASP A 3 -37.35 3.55 -3.43
CA ASP A 3 -36.23 3.43 -2.51
C ASP A 3 -35.94 1.94 -2.25
N ASN A 4 -34.94 1.40 -2.95
CA ASN A 4 -34.53 0.01 -2.84
C ASN A 4 -33.54 -0.19 -1.68
N ARG A 5 -33.95 0.15 -0.44
CA ARG A 5 -33.20 -0.20 0.79
C ARG A 5 -33.26 -1.70 1.02
N SER A 6 -32.54 -2.46 0.19
CA SER A 6 -32.25 -3.86 0.48
C SER A 6 -31.43 -3.92 1.78
N ASN A 7 -31.92 -4.69 2.74
CA ASN A 7 -31.30 -4.94 4.06
C ASN A 7 -30.20 -5.99 3.97
N ILE A 8 -29.87 -6.45 2.77
CA ILE A 8 -28.77 -7.39 2.54
C ILE A 8 -27.48 -6.58 2.64
N ALA A 9 -26.88 -6.56 3.84
CA ALA A 9 -25.44 -6.40 3.94
C ALA A 9 -24.85 -7.58 3.16
N GLY A 10 -24.27 -7.31 1.98
CA GLY A 10 -23.84 -8.35 1.04
C GLY A 10 -23.20 -9.56 1.72
N SER A 11 -23.57 -10.76 1.28
CA SER A 11 -22.93 -11.99 1.72
C SER A 11 -21.60 -12.12 0.98
N TYR A 12 -20.50 -11.71 1.62
CA TYR A 12 -19.15 -11.89 1.10
C TYR A 12 -18.48 -13.02 1.88
N PRO A 13 -18.53 -14.29 1.41
CA PRO A 13 -17.49 -15.23 1.83
C PRO A 13 -16.16 -14.56 1.45
N SER A 14 -15.26 -14.28 2.41
CA SER A 14 -14.04 -13.53 2.09
C SER A 14 -13.22 -14.34 1.07
N THR A 15 -13.24 -13.90 -0.18
CA THR A 15 -12.50 -14.49 -1.30
C THR A 15 -11.38 -13.58 -1.79
N GLY A 16 -11.27 -12.35 -1.26
CA GLY A 16 -10.23 -11.40 -1.64
C GLY A 16 -8.87 -11.70 -1.02
N VAL A 17 -7.82 -11.16 -1.63
CA VAL A 17 -6.46 -11.20 -1.08
C VAL A 17 -6.41 -10.34 0.17
N LYS A 18 -5.95 -10.90 1.29
CA LYS A 18 -5.77 -10.17 2.55
C LYS A 18 -4.31 -9.83 2.74
N GLN A 19 -4.03 -8.56 3.00
CA GLN A 19 -2.67 -8.07 3.19
C GLN A 19 -2.62 -7.05 4.31
N THR A 20 -1.61 -7.16 5.18
CA THR A 20 -1.30 -6.11 6.16
C THR A 20 -0.84 -4.88 5.41
N CYS A 21 -1.50 -3.75 5.65
CA CYS A 21 -1.21 -2.46 5.03
C CYS A 21 -0.89 -1.41 6.10
N ALA A 22 -0.08 -0.43 5.76
CA ALA A 22 0.12 0.77 6.54
C ALA A 22 -1.03 1.75 6.25
N LEU A 23 -1.63 2.29 7.31
CA LEU A 23 -2.71 3.27 7.18
C LEU A 23 -2.12 4.67 7.11
N MET A 24 -2.39 5.38 6.00
CA MET A 24 -1.96 6.75 5.78
C MET A 24 -3.10 7.68 6.18
N GLU A 25 -3.04 8.15 7.42
CA GLU A 25 -4.15 8.82 8.12
C GLU A 25 -3.83 10.29 8.40
N GLY A 26 -2.90 10.85 7.61
CA GLY A 26 -2.36 12.18 7.80
C GLY A 26 -1.52 12.36 9.07
N ALA A 27 -1.31 13.62 9.47
CA ALA A 27 -0.46 13.96 10.61
C ALA A 27 -1.18 13.71 11.94
N PRO A 28 -0.61 12.91 12.86
CA PRO A 28 -1.22 12.70 14.16
C PRO A 28 -1.05 13.92 15.06
N THR A 29 -2.05 14.18 15.88
CA THR A 29 -1.95 15.09 17.03
C THR A 29 -1.69 14.29 18.30
N VAL A 30 -0.57 14.58 18.98
CA VAL A 30 -0.20 13.95 20.25
C VAL A 30 -0.69 14.81 21.41
N GLY A 31 -1.41 14.20 22.35
CA GLY A 31 -1.96 14.85 23.53
C GLY A 31 -1.87 13.98 24.79
N THR A 32 -2.58 14.40 25.84
CA THR A 32 -2.72 13.61 27.08
C THR A 32 -4.14 13.69 27.59
N ALA A 33 -4.68 12.56 28.06
CA ALA A 33 -5.97 12.49 28.76
C ALA A 33 -5.80 11.83 30.14
N TYR A 34 -6.72 12.11 31.05
CA TYR A 34 -6.78 11.42 32.33
C TYR A 34 -7.57 10.12 32.16
N GLY A 35 -6.96 8.99 32.55
CA GLY A 35 -7.62 7.70 32.64
C GLY A 35 -8.61 7.64 33.81
N THR A 36 -9.39 6.58 33.87
CA THR A 36 -10.33 6.30 34.99
C THR A 36 -9.62 6.09 36.32
N ASP A 37 -8.32 5.81 36.29
CA ASP A 37 -7.40 5.71 37.42
C ASP A 37 -6.84 7.07 37.87
N GLY A 38 -7.20 8.16 37.18
CA GLY A 38 -6.69 9.52 37.45
C GLY A 38 -5.27 9.75 36.95
N LEU A 39 -4.66 8.80 36.23
CA LEU A 39 -3.33 8.96 35.65
C LEU A 39 -3.40 9.65 34.29
N LYS A 40 -2.40 10.47 33.97
CA LYS A 40 -2.26 11.03 32.62
C LYS A 40 -1.70 9.97 31.69
N SER A 41 -2.42 9.66 30.63
CA SER A 41 -1.99 8.76 29.56
C SER A 41 -1.84 9.54 28.24
N PRO A 42 -0.84 9.19 27.42
CA PRO A 42 -0.70 9.79 26.09
C PRO A 42 -1.89 9.39 25.21
N THR A 43 -2.37 10.33 24.41
CA THR A 43 -3.42 10.11 23.40
C THR A 43 -2.91 10.53 22.03
N ILE A 44 -3.33 9.81 21.00
CA ILE A 44 -2.99 10.10 19.61
C ILE A 44 -4.30 10.16 18.83
N THR A 45 -4.50 11.24 18.09
CA THR A 45 -5.64 11.40 17.17
C THR A 45 -5.09 11.61 15.76
N TRP A 46 -5.64 10.89 14.78
CA TRP A 46 -5.22 10.96 13.39
C TRP A 46 -6.06 11.98 12.61
N ALA A 47 -5.49 12.59 11.58
CA ALA A 47 -6.18 13.62 10.81
C ALA A 47 -7.31 13.02 9.96
N GLU A 48 -7.07 11.84 9.40
CA GLU A 48 -8.01 11.07 8.59
C GLU A 48 -8.10 9.66 9.16
N GLU A 49 -8.62 9.54 10.38
CA GLU A 49 -8.63 8.27 11.10
C GLU A 49 -9.48 7.21 10.37
N LEU A 50 -8.84 6.14 9.93
CA LEU A 50 -9.42 4.97 9.28
C LEU A 50 -9.84 3.92 10.31
N HIS A 51 -10.95 3.24 10.03
CA HIS A 51 -11.55 2.26 10.93
C HIS A 51 -11.79 0.92 10.23
N GLU A 52 -12.03 -0.11 11.03
CA GLU A 52 -12.48 -1.39 10.51
C GLU A 52 -13.79 -1.22 9.75
N GLY A 53 -13.84 -1.76 8.53
CA GLY A 53 -14.97 -1.64 7.62
C GLY A 53 -14.87 -0.47 6.63
N ASP A 54 -13.91 0.44 6.78
CA ASP A 54 -13.72 1.54 5.83
C ASP A 54 -13.17 1.05 4.49
N ILE A 55 -13.58 1.74 3.43
CA ILE A 55 -13.09 1.55 2.08
C ILE A 55 -11.81 2.36 1.91
N VAL A 56 -10.81 1.77 1.25
CA VAL A 56 -9.49 2.38 1.06
C VAL A 56 -9.02 2.31 -0.40
N THR A 57 -8.19 3.26 -0.78
CA THR A 57 -7.40 3.26 -2.02
C THR A 57 -5.94 2.89 -1.70
N ILE A 58 -5.14 2.58 -2.73
CA ILE A 58 -3.69 2.47 -2.58
C ILE A 58 -3.09 3.88 -2.55
N ALA A 59 -2.36 4.21 -1.50
CA ALA A 59 -1.70 5.50 -1.38
C ALA A 59 -0.51 5.57 -2.37
N ASN A 60 -0.38 6.68 -3.11
CA ASN A 60 0.46 6.75 -4.32
C ASN A 60 1.59 7.80 -4.27
N ASP A 61 2.19 8.00 -3.10
CA ASP A 61 3.36 8.88 -2.92
C ASP A 61 4.70 8.20 -3.32
N ASN A 62 5.66 9.00 -3.79
CA ASN A 62 6.99 8.53 -4.16
C ASN A 62 7.83 8.07 -2.95
N ASP A 63 7.50 8.54 -1.74
CA ASP A 63 8.18 8.11 -0.51
C ASP A 63 7.79 6.68 -0.08
N PHE A 64 6.73 6.10 -0.66
CA PHE A 64 6.26 4.73 -0.39
C PHE A 64 7.10 3.66 -1.09
N THR A 65 8.38 3.62 -0.77
CA THR A 65 9.31 2.57 -1.18
C THR A 65 9.15 1.32 -0.31
N PHE A 66 9.56 0.16 -0.82
CA PHE A 66 9.53 -1.10 -0.08
C PHE A 66 10.30 -1.03 1.25
N ALA A 67 11.43 -0.33 1.26
CA ALA A 67 12.22 -0.16 2.48
C ALA A 67 11.53 0.78 3.49
N ALA A 68 10.97 1.90 3.03
CA ALA A 68 10.31 2.87 3.91
C ALA A 68 9.07 2.30 4.63
N LEU A 69 8.39 1.34 3.99
CA LEU A 69 7.20 0.70 4.53
C LEU A 69 7.47 -0.69 5.14
N ASP A 70 8.71 -1.13 5.31
CA ASP A 70 9.04 -2.50 5.77
C ASP A 70 8.37 -3.61 4.92
N GLY A 71 8.18 -3.37 3.62
CA GLY A 71 7.63 -4.33 2.68
C GLY A 71 6.12 -4.56 2.76
N ILE A 72 5.36 -3.68 3.42
CA ILE A 72 3.89 -3.66 3.35
C ILE A 72 3.39 -2.50 2.49
N PRO A 73 2.28 -2.63 1.75
CA PRO A 73 1.72 -1.53 0.98
C PRO A 73 1.11 -0.46 1.90
N ALA A 74 0.97 0.75 1.37
CA ALA A 74 0.27 1.86 2.03
C ALA A 74 -1.13 2.06 1.44
N VAL A 75 -2.10 2.36 2.30
CA VAL A 75 -3.48 2.66 1.91
C VAL A 75 -3.94 3.94 2.57
N GLU A 76 -4.87 4.65 1.93
CA GLU A 76 -5.45 5.90 2.42
C GLU A 76 -6.96 5.96 2.18
N ALA A 77 -7.61 6.96 2.77
CA ALA A 77 -9.00 7.26 2.48
C ALA A 77 -9.14 7.70 1.01
N PRO A 78 -10.08 7.14 0.23
CA PRO A 78 -10.25 7.52 -1.16
C PRO A 78 -10.68 8.98 -1.28
N GLN A 79 -10.00 9.73 -2.14
CA GLN A 79 -10.33 11.12 -2.46
C GLN A 79 -11.39 11.17 -3.58
N ASN A 80 -12.21 12.23 -3.62
CA ASN A 80 -13.29 12.36 -4.60
C ASN A 80 -12.82 12.36 -6.08
N THR A 81 -11.52 12.57 -6.32
CA THR A 81 -10.92 12.53 -7.66
C THR A 81 -10.41 11.14 -8.04
N GLU A 82 -10.36 10.20 -7.11
CA GLU A 82 -9.91 8.84 -7.36
C GLU A 82 -11.05 7.99 -7.89
N SER A 83 -10.78 7.29 -8.99
CA SER A 83 -11.83 6.61 -9.74
C SER A 83 -12.17 5.23 -9.20
N LEU A 84 -11.31 4.63 -8.37
CA LEU A 84 -11.43 3.23 -7.97
C LEU A 84 -10.96 3.00 -6.53
N PRO A 85 -11.86 2.70 -5.57
CA PRO A 85 -11.47 2.11 -4.30
C PRO A 85 -10.93 0.68 -4.51
N TRP A 86 -9.88 0.32 -3.79
CA TRP A 86 -9.13 -0.92 -4.00
C TRP A 86 -9.50 -2.04 -3.03
N GLY A 87 -9.88 -1.68 -1.81
CA GLY A 87 -10.12 -2.65 -0.76
C GLY A 87 -10.91 -2.12 0.42
N ARG A 88 -11.04 -2.98 1.44
CA ARG A 88 -11.75 -2.70 2.68
C ARG A 88 -10.92 -3.15 3.87
N ILE A 89 -10.87 -2.34 4.93
CA ILE A 89 -10.22 -2.74 6.18
C ILE A 89 -11.08 -3.82 6.86
N THR A 90 -10.47 -4.96 7.18
CA THR A 90 -11.16 -6.14 7.76
C THR A 90 -10.67 -6.51 9.16
N SER A 91 -9.69 -5.78 9.69
CA SER A 91 -9.26 -5.92 11.07
C SER A 91 -9.23 -4.56 11.75
N THR A 92 -9.44 -4.56 13.05
CA THR A 92 -9.21 -3.39 13.89
C THR A 92 -7.79 -2.85 13.68
N PRO A 93 -7.61 -1.56 13.34
CA PRO A 93 -6.29 -0.96 13.24
C PRO A 93 -5.47 -1.13 14.52
N THR A 94 -4.20 -1.49 14.37
CA THR A 94 -3.29 -1.67 15.51
C THR A 94 -2.92 -0.34 16.13
N ILE A 95 -2.39 -0.37 17.35
CA ILE A 95 -1.56 0.73 17.84
C ILE A 95 -0.40 0.97 16.83
N PRO A 96 0.04 2.22 16.65
CA PRO A 96 1.14 2.50 15.73
C PRO A 96 2.42 1.81 16.21
N VAL A 97 3.26 1.39 15.25
CA VAL A 97 4.48 0.59 15.51
C VAL A 97 5.37 1.29 16.54
N ASN A 98 5.52 2.60 16.38
CA ASN A 98 6.06 3.48 17.40
C ASN A 98 5.04 4.60 17.68
N SER A 99 5.00 5.07 18.92
CA SER A 99 4.25 6.27 19.26
C SER A 99 5.12 7.50 19.04
N PRO A 100 4.67 8.51 18.28
CA PRO A 100 5.41 9.75 18.12
C PRO A 100 5.53 10.47 19.47
N PRO A 101 6.72 10.96 19.86
CA PRO A 101 6.91 11.64 21.13
C PRO A 101 6.24 13.02 21.18
N THR A 102 6.04 13.65 20.03
CA THR A 102 5.35 14.94 19.88
C THR A 102 4.67 15.01 18.51
N THR A 103 3.70 15.90 18.34
CA THR A 103 3.10 16.20 17.03
C THR A 103 4.16 16.56 15.98
N ALA A 104 5.14 17.39 16.35
CA ALA A 104 6.21 17.83 15.45
C ALA A 104 7.14 16.69 14.99
N ALA A 105 7.16 15.56 15.71
CA ALA A 105 7.91 14.38 15.30
C ALA A 105 7.22 13.58 14.17
N ALA A 106 5.95 13.87 13.86
CA ALA A 106 5.14 13.11 12.89
C ALA A 106 4.29 14.01 11.95
N ASP A 107 4.57 15.31 11.92
CA ASP A 107 3.81 16.33 11.16
C ASP A 107 3.92 16.23 9.63
N SER A 108 4.80 15.37 9.12
CA SER A 108 5.11 15.21 7.69
C SER A 108 5.29 13.74 7.35
N LEU A 109 5.03 13.39 6.08
CA LEU A 109 5.12 12.02 5.60
C LEU A 109 6.50 11.39 5.85
N ALA A 110 7.57 12.08 5.45
CA ALA A 110 8.93 11.61 5.65
C ALA A 110 9.25 11.28 7.12
N LYS A 111 8.80 12.12 8.07
CA LYS A 111 8.97 11.86 9.50
C LYS A 111 8.14 10.66 9.98
N ARG A 112 6.90 10.52 9.51
CA ARG A 112 6.03 9.37 9.83
C ARG A 112 6.62 8.06 9.35
N LEU A 113 7.17 8.02 8.14
CA LEU A 113 7.81 6.83 7.58
C LEU A 113 9.10 6.49 8.33
N ALA A 114 9.98 7.48 8.55
CA ALA A 114 11.23 7.28 9.30
C ALA A 114 10.99 6.79 10.74
N GLY A 115 9.99 7.35 11.42
CA GLY A 115 9.63 6.99 12.78
C GLY A 115 8.71 5.76 12.89
N LYS A 116 8.17 5.26 11.78
CA LYS A 116 7.10 4.25 11.75
C LYS A 116 5.87 4.63 12.59
N TYR A 117 5.53 5.92 12.53
CA TYR A 117 4.38 6.51 13.22
C TYR A 117 3.12 6.37 12.38
N TYR A 118 2.75 5.12 12.07
CA TYR A 118 1.53 4.77 11.33
C TYR A 118 0.93 3.51 11.93
N ARG A 119 -0.40 3.41 11.87
CA ARG A 119 -1.13 2.19 12.26
C ARG A 119 -1.11 1.19 11.12
N ARG A 120 -1.40 -0.07 11.45
CA ARG A 120 -1.49 -1.16 10.47
C ARG A 120 -2.85 -1.83 10.60
N ALA A 121 -3.39 -2.31 9.48
CA ALA A 121 -4.56 -3.16 9.49
C ALA A 121 -4.51 -4.16 8.33
N ILE A 122 -5.29 -5.24 8.44
CA ILE A 122 -5.52 -6.18 7.35
C ILE A 122 -6.55 -5.58 6.42
N VAL A 123 -6.17 -5.36 5.17
CA VAL A 123 -7.06 -4.92 4.10
C VAL A 123 -7.36 -6.11 3.20
N GLU A 124 -8.63 -6.32 2.90
CA GLU A 124 -9.09 -7.26 1.88
C GLU A 124 -9.22 -6.53 0.54
N PHE A 125 -8.57 -7.09 -0.48
CA PHE A 125 -8.61 -6.64 -1.85
C PHE A 125 -9.42 -7.64 -2.69
N PRO A 126 -10.72 -7.39 -2.91
CA PRO A 126 -11.62 -8.38 -3.52
C PRO A 126 -11.38 -8.62 -5.01
N TYR A 127 -10.65 -7.74 -5.69
CA TYR A 127 -10.43 -7.77 -7.13
C TYR A 127 -9.05 -8.25 -7.56
N LEU A 128 -8.20 -8.64 -6.60
CA LEU A 128 -6.84 -9.10 -6.87
C LEU A 128 -6.76 -10.61 -6.83
N ASN A 129 -5.97 -11.21 -7.72
CA ASN A 129 -5.73 -12.66 -7.70
C ASN A 129 -4.72 -13.05 -6.61
N GLN A 130 -3.67 -12.24 -6.45
CA GLN A 130 -2.63 -12.43 -5.43
C GLN A 130 -1.83 -11.13 -5.25
N ILE A 131 -1.17 -11.01 -4.10
CA ILE A 131 -0.09 -10.04 -3.87
C ILE A 131 1.18 -10.85 -3.66
N VAL A 132 2.24 -10.51 -4.39
CA VAL A 132 3.50 -11.26 -4.37
C VAL A 132 4.68 -10.31 -4.34
N LYS A 133 5.77 -10.74 -3.68
CA LYS A 133 7.05 -10.05 -3.73
C LYS A 133 7.71 -10.30 -5.08
N ALA A 134 8.13 -9.23 -5.75
CA ALA A 134 8.86 -9.27 -7.01
C ALA A 134 10.19 -8.53 -6.89
N GLU A 135 11.14 -8.92 -7.72
CA GLU A 135 12.36 -8.16 -7.97
C GLU A 135 12.23 -7.41 -9.29
N VAL A 136 12.52 -6.11 -9.25
CA VAL A 136 12.50 -5.23 -10.41
C VAL A 136 13.94 -4.99 -10.84
N TYR A 137 14.26 -5.45 -12.04
CA TYR A 137 15.46 -5.07 -12.78
C TYR A 137 15.22 -3.69 -13.39
N GLN A 138 16.05 -2.74 -12.99
CA GLN A 138 15.94 -1.38 -13.48
C GLN A 138 16.65 -1.24 -14.83
N ASN A 139 16.03 -0.48 -15.74
CA ASN A 139 16.58 -0.16 -17.06
C ASN A 139 17.15 1.27 -17.15
N GLY A 140 17.12 1.99 -16.03
CA GLY A 140 17.58 3.37 -15.85
C GLY A 140 16.83 4.45 -16.63
N SER A 141 15.69 4.12 -17.22
CA SER A 141 14.93 5.06 -18.07
C SER A 141 13.59 5.47 -17.49
N ASN A 142 12.98 4.68 -16.60
CA ASN A 142 11.62 4.93 -16.09
C ASN A 142 11.51 4.57 -14.61
N ALA A 143 10.69 5.31 -13.88
CA ALA A 143 10.30 4.95 -12.51
C ALA A 143 9.13 3.94 -12.54
N THR A 144 9.03 3.14 -11.49
CA THR A 144 7.85 2.31 -11.20
C THR A 144 6.91 3.13 -10.32
N ILE A 145 5.74 3.48 -10.86
CA ILE A 145 4.75 4.31 -10.16
C ILE A 145 3.67 3.42 -9.56
N ILE A 146 3.37 3.62 -8.28
CA ILE A 146 2.34 2.87 -7.55
C ILE A 146 0.99 2.98 -8.27
N GLY A 147 0.28 1.86 -8.38
CA GLY A 147 -1.04 1.82 -9.05
C GLY A 147 -0.97 1.80 -10.58
N VAL A 148 0.19 2.03 -11.20
CA VAL A 148 0.34 2.10 -12.67
C VAL A 148 0.98 0.82 -13.21
N GLY A 149 0.15 -0.10 -13.69
CA GLY A 149 0.62 -1.40 -14.23
C GLY A 149 1.42 -1.30 -15.54
N ALA A 150 1.27 -0.20 -16.29
CA ALA A 150 1.91 -0.03 -17.60
C ALA A 150 3.44 0.07 -17.56
N THR A 151 4.03 0.30 -16.38
CA THR A 151 5.47 0.54 -16.20
C THR A 151 6.28 -0.72 -15.87
N LEU A 152 5.66 -1.91 -15.86
CA LEU A 152 6.33 -3.16 -15.49
C LEU A 152 6.00 -4.29 -16.47
N ASN A 153 7.05 -4.95 -16.97
CA ASN A 153 6.94 -6.17 -17.76
C ASN A 153 7.55 -7.35 -17.00
N GLY A 154 7.01 -8.56 -17.21
CA GLY A 154 7.61 -9.79 -16.71
C GLY A 154 8.93 -10.09 -17.43
N ASN A 155 10.00 -10.38 -16.69
CA ASN A 155 11.29 -10.77 -17.25
C ASN A 155 11.42 -12.29 -17.23
N ILE A 156 11.23 -12.94 -18.39
CA ILE A 156 11.25 -14.41 -18.49
C ILE A 156 12.61 -14.96 -18.05
N THR A 157 13.70 -14.39 -18.58
CA THR A 157 15.06 -14.89 -18.36
C THR A 157 15.46 -14.81 -16.89
N ALA A 158 15.20 -13.67 -16.24
CA ALA A 158 15.49 -13.51 -14.82
C ALA A 158 14.57 -14.39 -13.96
N THR A 159 13.26 -14.45 -14.28
CA THR A 159 12.31 -15.26 -13.50
C THR A 159 12.70 -16.73 -13.49
N LEU A 160 13.12 -17.29 -14.63
CA LEU A 160 13.57 -18.68 -14.73
C LEU A 160 14.90 -18.93 -14.01
N ARG A 161 15.84 -17.98 -14.06
CA ARG A 161 17.15 -18.09 -13.41
C ARG A 161 17.06 -17.98 -11.89
N GLU A 162 16.23 -17.06 -11.41
CA GLU A 162 16.16 -16.69 -10.00
C GLU A 162 15.06 -17.45 -9.23
N HIS A 163 14.20 -18.20 -9.93
CA HIS A 163 13.07 -18.96 -9.37
C HIS A 163 12.09 -18.12 -8.54
N LYS A 164 11.90 -16.86 -8.92
CA LYS A 164 10.98 -15.88 -8.31
C LYS A 164 10.44 -14.94 -9.38
N LEU A 165 9.35 -14.22 -9.10
CA LEU A 165 8.83 -13.24 -10.04
C LEU A 165 9.84 -12.09 -10.22
N CYS A 166 10.43 -12.02 -11.40
CA CYS A 166 11.30 -10.91 -11.80
C CYS A 166 10.60 -10.07 -12.86
N LEU A 167 10.64 -8.76 -12.67
CA LEU A 167 10.07 -7.76 -13.54
C LEU A 167 11.19 -6.88 -14.10
N THR A 168 10.97 -6.25 -15.24
CA THR A 168 11.82 -5.16 -15.74
C THR A 168 10.99 -3.89 -15.88
N GLN A 169 11.59 -2.74 -15.60
CA GLN A 169 10.94 -1.46 -15.83
C GLN A 169 10.65 -1.27 -17.32
N ALA A 170 9.52 -0.65 -17.63
CA ALA A 170 9.09 -0.39 -18.99
C ALA A 170 8.50 1.01 -19.10
N ALA A 171 8.61 1.62 -20.28
CA ALA A 171 7.95 2.90 -20.57
C ALA A 171 6.45 2.74 -20.86
N ALA A 172 6.02 1.54 -21.30
CA ALA A 172 4.65 1.23 -21.67
C ALA A 172 4.44 -0.30 -21.79
N ASN A 173 3.19 -0.69 -22.06
CA ASN A 173 2.72 -2.05 -22.38
C ASN A 173 2.72 -3.06 -21.24
N GLY A 174 3.14 -2.66 -20.04
CA GLY A 174 2.96 -3.48 -18.84
C GLY A 174 1.49 -3.81 -18.60
N THR A 175 1.22 -5.06 -18.25
CA THR A 175 -0.13 -5.53 -17.91
C THR A 175 -0.07 -6.75 -16.99
N GLY A 176 -1.18 -7.01 -16.30
CA GLY A 176 -1.34 -8.15 -15.38
C GLY A 176 -0.73 -7.97 -14.00
N VAL A 177 0.12 -6.94 -13.81
CA VAL A 177 0.72 -6.56 -12.53
C VAL A 177 0.49 -5.09 -12.23
N ILE A 178 0.31 -4.75 -10.96
CA ILE A 178 0.24 -3.38 -10.48
C ILE A 178 1.21 -3.22 -9.30
N PRO A 179 2.19 -2.31 -9.37
CA PRO A 179 3.11 -2.05 -8.27
C PRO A 179 2.41 -1.42 -7.07
N LEU A 180 2.79 -1.89 -5.88
CA LEU A 180 2.32 -1.38 -4.59
C LEU A 180 3.39 -0.58 -3.84
N HIS A 181 4.55 -0.37 -4.47
CA HIS A 181 5.65 0.42 -3.94
C HIS A 181 6.30 1.21 -5.08
N TYR A 182 6.77 2.41 -4.76
CA TYR A 182 7.51 3.25 -5.69
C TYR A 182 8.95 2.74 -5.83
N VAL A 183 9.48 2.81 -7.05
CA VAL A 183 10.90 2.60 -7.36
C VAL A 183 11.33 3.69 -8.33
N ALA A 184 12.28 4.52 -7.92
CA ALA A 184 12.84 5.55 -8.80
C ALA A 184 13.52 4.93 -10.04
N ALA A 185 13.72 5.75 -11.08
CA ALA A 185 14.64 5.38 -12.15
C ALA A 185 16.08 5.42 -11.60
N GLY A 186 16.68 4.25 -11.39
CA GLY A 186 18.10 4.14 -11.01
C GLY A 186 18.98 3.86 -12.22
N GLN A 187 19.96 2.98 -12.07
CA GLN A 187 20.87 2.61 -13.14
C GLN A 187 20.46 1.28 -13.78
N ALA A 188 20.84 1.09 -15.04
CA ALA A 188 20.63 -0.19 -15.71
C ALA A 188 21.35 -1.31 -14.95
N GLY A 189 20.61 -2.35 -14.55
CA GLY A 189 21.14 -3.46 -13.76
C GLY A 189 20.94 -3.33 -12.25
N ASP A 190 20.44 -2.20 -11.75
CA ASP A 190 20.02 -2.09 -10.35
C ASP A 190 18.84 -3.02 -10.06
N LEU A 191 18.77 -3.50 -8.82
CA LEU A 191 17.74 -4.39 -8.33
C LEU A 191 16.94 -3.73 -7.22
N SER A 192 15.62 -3.85 -7.27
CA SER A 192 14.72 -3.35 -6.23
C SER A 192 13.66 -4.38 -5.88
N ASN A 193 13.33 -4.47 -4.60
CA ASN A 193 12.23 -5.30 -4.13
C ASN A 193 10.96 -4.47 -4.09
N ILE A 194 9.84 -5.05 -4.53
CA ILE A 194 8.50 -4.48 -4.35
C ILE A 194 7.50 -5.59 -4.05
N LEU A 195 6.34 -5.22 -3.49
CA LEU A 195 5.12 -6.00 -3.67
C LEU A 195 4.40 -5.55 -4.94
N VAL A 196 3.84 -6.51 -5.67
CA VAL A 196 2.94 -6.28 -6.79
C VAL A 196 1.62 -7.01 -6.56
N ALA A 197 0.54 -6.36 -6.95
CA ALA A 197 -0.77 -6.98 -7.11
C ALA A 197 -0.86 -7.62 -8.50
N VAL A 198 -1.21 -8.90 -8.57
CA VAL A 198 -1.45 -9.60 -9.83
C VAL A 198 -2.94 -9.56 -10.13
N THR A 199 -3.30 -8.97 -11.27
CA THR A 199 -4.68 -8.78 -11.72
C THR A 199 -5.05 -9.66 -12.91
N GLY A 200 -4.07 -10.24 -13.60
CA GLY A 200 -4.31 -11.07 -14.78
C GLY A 200 -3.02 -11.61 -15.41
N ALA A 201 -3.11 -11.95 -16.70
CA ALA A 201 -1.96 -12.43 -17.46
C ALA A 201 -0.88 -11.33 -17.58
N ILE A 202 0.35 -11.68 -17.23
CA ILE A 202 1.49 -10.76 -17.26
C ILE A 202 2.04 -10.67 -18.69
N TYR A 203 2.37 -9.46 -19.15
CA TYR A 203 3.11 -9.30 -20.40
C TYR A 203 4.59 -9.57 -20.17
N TRP A 204 5.11 -10.53 -20.92
CA TRP A 204 6.46 -11.06 -20.73
C TRP A 204 7.41 -10.62 -21.84
N VAL A 205 8.63 -10.23 -21.46
CA VAL A 205 9.72 -9.85 -22.35
C VAL A 205 10.95 -10.71 -22.12
N THR A 206 11.78 -10.83 -23.16
CA THR A 206 13.11 -11.44 -23.12
C THR A 206 14.17 -10.35 -23.09
N GLY A 207 14.97 -10.29 -22.03
CA GLY A 207 16.03 -9.29 -21.86
C GLY A 207 15.92 -8.56 -20.52
N ALA A 208 17.06 -8.11 -20.00
CA ALA A 208 17.12 -7.18 -18.86
C ALA A 208 16.88 -5.76 -19.36
#